data_AF-R0HZE7-F1
#
_entry.id   AF-R0HZE7-F1
#
_cell.length_a   1.000
_cell.length_b   1.000
_cell.length_c   1.000
_cell.angle_alpha   90.00
_cell.angle_beta   90.00
_cell.angle_gamma   90.00
#
_symmetry.space_group_name_H-M   'P 1'
#
loop_
_entity.id
_entity.type
_entity.pdbx_description
1 polymer ?
#
loop_
_entity_poly.entity_id
_entity_poly.type
_entity_poly.pdbx_seq_one_letter_code
_entity_poly.pdbx_strand_id
1 'polypeptide(L)' 'MGKMKIELKKIECPKERSNKYSKRKKGILKKTEQLALLCNVDIVMVLISPTNKPTIFHTPS' A
#
# COMPACT_ATOMS: atom_id res chain seq x y z
N MET A 1 -21.16 5.50 5.73
CA MET A 1 -20.77 4.39 6.63
C MET A 1 -19.32 4.57 7.05
N GLY A 2 -19.03 4.52 8.35
CA GLY A 2 -17.70 4.79 8.92
C GLY A 2 -16.67 3.66 8.73
N LYS A 3 -15.50 3.81 9.34
CA LYS A 3 -14.43 2.80 9.32
C LYS A 3 -14.80 1.60 10.18
N MET A 4 -15.02 0.44 9.56
CA MET A 4 -15.27 -0.81 10.27
C MET A 4 -13.95 -1.54 10.54
N LYS A 5 -13.84 -2.17 11.72
CA LYS A 5 -12.74 -3.10 12.04
C LYS A 5 -12.88 -4.35 11.18
N ILE A 6 -11.77 -4.85 10.67
CA ILE A 6 -11.71 -6.07 9.86
C ILE A 6 -10.64 -7.00 10.44
N GLU A 7 -10.87 -8.30 10.33
CA GLU A 7 -9.90 -9.30 10.73
C GLU A 7 -8.65 -9.26 9.84
N LEU A 8 -7.49 -9.57 10.43
CA LEU A 8 -6.21 -9.68 9.73
C LEU A 8 -6.10 -11.04 9.04
N LYS A 9 -6.95 -11.24 8.03
CA LYS A 9 -6.95 -12.42 7.16
C LYS A 9 -7.01 -12.02 5.69
N LYS A 10 -6.73 -12.97 4.79
CA LYS A 10 -6.86 -12.76 3.35
C LYS A 10 -8.31 -12.42 3.01
N ILE A 11 -8.53 -11.34 2.27
CA ILE A 11 -9.87 -10.98 1.77
C ILE A 11 -10.21 -11.94 0.63
N GLU A 12 -11.29 -12.69 0.79
CA GLU A 12 -11.73 -13.71 -0.17
C GLU A 12 -12.31 -13.09 -1.43
N CYS A 13 -13.27 -12.17 -1.27
CA CYS A 13 -13.92 -11.48 -2.38
C CYS A 13 -12.91 -10.69 -3.23
N PRO A 14 -12.69 -11.05 -4.51
CA PRO A 14 -11.66 -10.41 -5.36
C PRO A 14 -11.89 -8.90 -5.55
N LYS A 15 -13.15 -8.48 -5.74
CA LYS A 15 -13.51 -7.06 -5.91
C LYS A 15 -13.20 -6.24 -4.67
N GLU A 16 -13.55 -6.75 -3.48
CA GLU A 16 -13.20 -6.11 -2.23
C GLU A 16 -11.69 -6.08 -2.00
N ARG A 17 -10.99 -7.18 -2.32
CA ARG A 17 -9.54 -7.28 -2.18
C ARG A 17 -8.84 -6.23 -3.04
N SER A 18 -9.24 -6.07 -4.31
CA SER A 18 -8.70 -5.04 -5.20
C SER A 18 -8.99 -3.62 -4.70
N ASN A 19 -10.22 -3.34 -4.24
CA ASN A 19 -10.57 -2.03 -3.70
C ASN A 19 -9.80 -1.70 -2.41
N LYS A 20 -9.69 -2.65 -1.49
CA LYS A 20 -8.93 -2.50 -0.23
C LYS A 20 -7.43 -2.39 -0.51
N TYR A 21 -6.89 -3.15 -1.48
CA TYR A 21 -5.51 -3.02 -1.94
C TYR A 21 -5.21 -1.60 -2.42
N SER A 22 -6.01 -1.05 -3.34
CA SER A 22 -5.79 0.30 -3.87
C SER A 22 -5.79 1.38 -2.77
N LYS A 23 -6.73 1.28 -1.81
CA LYS A 23 -6.80 2.22 -0.67
C LYS A 23 -5.60 2.08 0.27
N ARG A 24 -5.19 0.84 0.59
CA ARG A 24 -4.05 0.56 1.48
C ARG A 24 -2.72 0.95 0.83
N LYS A 25 -2.53 0.63 -0.45
CA LYS A 25 -1.36 1.02 -1.26
C LYS A 25 -1.14 2.53 -1.17
N LYS A 26 -2.18 3.34 -1.39
CA LYS A 26 -2.10 4.81 -1.28
C LYS A 26 -1.66 5.27 0.11
N GLY A 27 -2.18 4.65 1.17
CA GLY A 27 -1.79 4.97 2.55
C GLY A 27 -0.35 4.60 2.88
N ILE A 28 0.12 3.43 2.43
CA ILE A 28 1.50 2.98 2.63
C ILE A 28 2.47 3.87 1.87
N LEU A 29 2.15 4.21 0.61
CA LEU A 29 2.98 5.10 -0.20
C LEU A 29 3.21 6.43 0.49
N LYS A 30 2.14 7.08 0.97
CA LYS A 30 2.24 8.34 1.71
C LYS A 30 3.10 8.22 2.97
N LYS A 31 2.97 7.13 3.72
CA LYS A 31 3.81 6.90 4.92
C LYS A 31 5.29 6.70 4.56
N THR A 32 5.55 6.03 3.44
CA THR A 32 6.91 5.77 2.96
C THR A 32 7.58 7.08 2.55
N GLU A 33 6.88 7.92 1.79
CA GLU A 33 7.33 9.28 1.45
C GLU A 33 7.63 10.12 2.70
N GLN A 34 6.73 10.10 3.68
CA GLN A 34 6.93 10.82 4.95
C GLN A 34 8.15 10.30 5.72
N LEU A 35 8.32 8.98 5.79
CA LEU A 35 9.45 8.37 6.49
C LEU A 35 10.78 8.73 5.84
N ALA A 36 10.84 8.66 4.51
CA ALA A 36 12.02 9.02 3.74
C ALA A 36 12.40 10.48 3.97
N LEU A 37 11.43 11.40 3.93
CA LEU A 37 11.65 12.82 4.13
C LEU A 37 12.03 13.18 5.58
N LEU A 38 11.32 12.61 6.58
CA LEU A 38 11.54 12.95 7.98
C LEU A 38 12.84 12.37 8.55
N CYS A 39 13.24 11.20 8.07
CA CYS A 39 14.42 10.50 8.57
C CYS A 39 15.62 10.57 7.60
N ASN A 40 15.46 11.19 6.44
CA ASN A 40 16.47 11.26 5.37
C ASN A 40 17.03 9.86 5.03
N VAL A 41 16.14 8.94 4.70
CA VAL A 41 16.47 7.54 4.37
C VAL A 41 15.96 7.17 2.98
N ASP A 42 16.78 6.46 2.21
CA ASP A 42 16.36 5.88 0.94
C ASP A 42 15.46 4.66 1.17
N ILE A 43 14.31 4.62 0.50
CA ILE A 43 13.36 3.51 0.61
C ILE A 43 12.95 3.02 -0.77
N VAL A 44 12.99 1.69 -0.95
CA VAL A 44 12.46 0.99 -2.13
C VAL A 44 11.29 0.12 -1.72
N MET A 45 10.19 0.19 -2.47
CA MET A 45 8.99 -0.61 -2.25
C MET A 45 8.55 -1.29 -3.55
N VAL A 46 8.32 -2.60 -3.47
CA VAL A 46 7.79 -3.44 -4.56
C VAL A 46 6.46 -4.04 -4.13
N LEU A 47 5.42 -3.78 -4.94
CA LEU A 47 4.07 -4.28 -4.69
C LEU A 47 3.56 -5.02 -5.92
N ILE A 48 3.16 -6.27 -5.76
CA ILE A 48 2.47 -7.03 -6.81
C ILE A 48 0.97 -6.98 -6.51
N SER A 49 0.20 -6.41 -7.43
CA SER A 49 -1.24 -6.29 -7.26
C SER A 49 -1.94 -7.66 -7.30
N PRO A 50 -3.19 -7.76 -6.80
CA PRO A 50 -4.02 -8.94 -7.03
C PRO A 50 -4.27 -9.27 -8.51
N THR A 51 -3.96 -8.34 -9.42
CA THR A 51 -4.02 -8.49 -10.88
C THR A 51 -2.65 -8.79 -11.51
N ASN A 52 -1.67 -9.19 -10.71
CA ASN A 52 -0.28 -9.49 -11.12
C ASN A 52 0.44 -8.32 -11.80
N LYS A 53 0.04 -7.08 -11.53
CA LYS A 53 0.73 -5.88 -12.02
C LYS A 53 1.73 -5.40 -10.98
N PRO A 54 3.04 -5.38 -11.27
CA PRO A 54 4.03 -4.83 -10.36
C PRO A 54 3.90 -3.31 -10.28
N THR A 55 4.17 -2.76 -9.10
CA THR A 55 4.42 -1.34 -8.89
C THR A 55 5.73 -1.23 -8.12
N ILE A 56 6.65 -0.44 -8.66
CA ILE A 56 7.91 -0.10 -8.02
C ILE A 56 7.82 1.37 -7.60
N PHE A 57 8.18 1.65 -6.36
CA PHE A 57 8.36 2.99 -5.84
C PHE A 57 9.75 3.09 -5.22
N HIS A 58 10.44 4.18 -5.49
CA HIS A 58 11.69 4.53 -4.85
C HIS A 58 11.63 6.02 -4.51
N THR A 59 12.28 6.40 -3.42
CA THR A 59 12.46 7.81 -3.07
C THR A 59 13.57 8.39 -3.97
N PRO A 60 13.39 9.60 -4.53
CA PRO A 60 14.51 10.33 -5.10
C PRO A 60 15.44 10.75 -3.95
N SER A 61 16.72 10.47 -4.10
CA SER A 61 17.78 10.93 -3.20
C SER A 61 17.99 12.43 -3.30
#